data_AF-A0A973CYF4-F1
#
_entry.id   AF-A0A973CYF4-F1
#
_cell.length_a   1.000
_cell.length_b   1.000
_cell.length_c   1.000
_cell.angle_alpha   90.00
_cell.angle_beta   90.00
_cell.angle_gamma   90.00
#
_symmetry.space_group_name_H-M   'P 1'
#
loop_
_entity.id
_entity.type
_entity.pdbx_description
1 polymer ?
#
loop_
_entity_poly.entity_id
_entity_poly.type
_entity_poly.pdbx_seq_one_letter_code
_entity_poly.pdbx_strand_id
1 'polypeptide(L)'
;MNDLHINFLDRLEDEGYCIELVNLSEGICQGGPMLGNLKIDGKYFSSDSFGGPMHVYKEKLYIPKFKKSLFHGSGFVLVSIDIVSKNQKELTSWKDMVLVKNIKDDVITYFTDIENINESTCNI
;
A
#
# COMPACT_ATOMS: atom_id res chain seq x y z
N MET A 1 -20.48 -14.21 5.39
CA MET A 1 -19.54 -13.95 4.29
C MET A 1 -19.35 -12.45 4.26
N ASN A 2 -18.16 -11.97 4.64
CA ASN A 2 -17.88 -10.54 4.64
C ASN A 2 -17.53 -10.14 3.20
N ASP A 3 -18.48 -9.55 2.49
CA ASP A 3 -18.29 -8.92 1.19
C ASP A 3 -17.54 -7.58 1.34
N LEU A 4 -16.39 -7.60 1.99
CA LEU A 4 -15.37 -6.58 1.74
C LEU A 4 -14.71 -6.94 0.41
N HIS A 5 -15.45 -6.68 -0.68
CA HIS A 5 -14.82 -6.40 -1.97
C HIS A 5 -13.99 -5.14 -1.75
N ILE A 6 -12.76 -5.32 -1.27
CA ILE A 6 -11.74 -4.28 -1.31
C ILE A 6 -11.53 -4.04 -2.79
N ASN A 7 -12.20 -3.01 -3.32
CA ASN A 7 -11.97 -2.55 -4.68
C ASN A 7 -10.47 -2.28 -4.75
N PHE A 8 -9.77 -3.16 -5.45
CA PHE A 8 -8.35 -2.99 -5.73
C PHE A 8 -8.25 -1.79 -6.66
N LEU A 9 -8.11 -0.63 -6.07
CA LEU A 9 -8.00 0.62 -6.79
C LEU A 9 -6.54 0.73 -7.24
N ASP A 10 -6.28 0.22 -8.43
CA ASP A 10 -4.99 0.25 -9.10
C ASP A 10 -4.67 1.62 -9.70
N ARG A 11 -5.66 2.52 -9.77
CA ARG A 11 -5.50 3.90 -10.22
C ARG A 11 -6.33 4.87 -9.39
N LEU A 12 -5.68 5.95 -8.95
CA LEU A 12 -6.26 7.10 -8.27
C LEU A 12 -5.97 8.35 -9.10
N GLU A 13 -7.00 9.13 -9.40
CA GLU A 13 -6.89 10.35 -10.19
C GLU A 13 -7.74 11.45 -9.55
N ASP A 14 -7.15 12.63 -9.42
CA ASP A 14 -7.80 13.85 -8.90
C ASP A 14 -7.22 15.08 -9.63
N GLU A 15 -7.79 16.27 -9.40
CA GLU A 15 -7.33 17.54 -9.96
C GLU A 15 -5.94 17.93 -9.41
N GLY A 16 -4.89 17.27 -9.90
CA GLY A 16 -3.49 17.58 -9.56
C GLY A 16 -2.55 16.39 -9.57
N TYR A 17 -3.05 15.16 -9.58
CA TYR A 17 -2.21 13.96 -9.65
C TYR A 17 -2.90 12.78 -10.33
N CYS A 18 -2.08 11.91 -10.94
CA CYS A 18 -2.49 10.58 -11.38
C CYS A 18 -1.55 9.54 -10.78
N ILE A 19 -2.07 8.67 -9.93
CA ILE A 19 -1.31 7.60 -9.28
C ILE A 19 -1.81 6.26 -9.81
N GLU A 20 -0.90 5.40 -10.25
CA GLU A 20 -1.26 4.09 -10.78
C GLU A 20 -0.26 3.00 -10.35
N LEU A 21 -0.75 1.81 -10.09
CA LEU A 21 0.02 0.58 -10.02
C LEU A 21 -0.07 -0.12 -11.37
N VAL A 22 1.07 -0.24 -12.05
CA VAL A 22 1.18 -0.93 -13.34
C VAL A 22 1.98 -2.22 -13.21
N ASN A 23 1.94 -3.06 -14.24
CA ASN A 23 2.63 -4.35 -14.28
C ASN A 23 2.26 -5.24 -13.09
N LEU A 24 0.96 -5.28 -12.79
CA LEU A 24 0.44 -6.03 -11.65
C LEU A 24 0.75 -7.52 -11.79
N SER A 25 1.17 -8.12 -10.69
CA SER A 25 1.45 -9.54 -10.54
C SER A 25 0.95 -10.02 -9.18
N GLU A 26 0.71 -11.32 -9.05
CA GLU A 26 0.39 -11.89 -7.75
C GLU A 26 1.54 -11.62 -6.77
N GLY A 27 1.18 -11.28 -5.53
CA GLY A 27 2.14 -10.96 -4.49
C GLY A 27 2.79 -12.20 -3.87
N ILE A 28 2.80 -12.25 -2.54
CA ILE A 28 3.44 -13.35 -1.79
C ILE A 28 2.57 -14.62 -1.80
N CYS A 29 1.25 -14.45 -1.89
CA CYS A 29 0.26 -15.50 -1.69
C CYS A 29 -0.98 -15.28 -2.56
N GLN A 30 -1.64 -16.37 -2.92
CA GLN A 30 -2.91 -16.35 -3.64
C GLN A 30 -4.00 -15.70 -2.76
N GLY A 31 -4.72 -14.74 -3.31
CA GLY A 31 -5.72 -13.94 -2.58
C GLY A 31 -5.13 -12.79 -1.74
N GLY A 32 -3.81 -12.66 -1.68
CA GLY A 32 -3.13 -11.51 -1.05
C GLY A 32 -3.09 -10.26 -1.95
N PRO A 33 -2.46 -9.17 -1.47
CA PRO A 33 -2.34 -7.93 -2.25
C PRO A 33 -1.50 -8.14 -3.51
N MET A 34 -2.01 -7.68 -4.66
CA MET A 34 -1.25 -7.67 -5.91
C MET A 34 -0.07 -6.70 -5.80
N LEU A 35 1.06 -7.06 -6.41
CA LEU A 35 2.26 -6.24 -6.48
C LEU A 35 2.40 -5.58 -7.85
N GLY A 36 2.72 -4.29 -7.87
CA GLY A 36 2.97 -3.54 -9.09
C GLY A 36 4.07 -2.49 -8.93
N ASN A 37 4.41 -1.86 -10.05
CA ASN A 37 5.26 -0.67 -10.04
C ASN A 37 4.39 0.58 -9.85
N LEU A 38 4.76 1.41 -8.90
CA LEU A 38 4.07 2.67 -8.65
C LEU A 38 4.51 3.72 -9.67
N LYS A 39 3.54 4.34 -10.34
CA LYS A 39 3.74 5.56 -11.10
C LYS A 39 2.96 6.71 -10.48
N ILE A 40 3.56 7.89 -10.51
CA ILE A 40 2.91 9.14 -10.16
C ILE A 40 3.13 10.10 -11.33
N ASP A 41 2.04 10.62 -11.89
CA ASP A 41 2.00 11.51 -13.05
C ASP A 41 2.71 10.90 -14.27
N GLY A 42 2.44 9.61 -14.50
CA GLY A 42 2.98 8.82 -15.61
C GLY A 42 4.45 8.40 -15.45
N LYS A 43 5.15 8.83 -14.39
CA LYS A 43 6.55 8.51 -14.12
C LYS A 43 6.66 7.44 -13.04
N TYR A 44 7.55 6.46 -13.25
CA TYR A 44 7.89 5.49 -12.21
C TYR A 44 8.46 6.20 -10.98
N PHE A 45 7.89 5.91 -9.81
CA PHE A 45 8.31 6.51 -8.54
C PHE A 45 9.66 5.96 -8.08
N SER A 46 9.81 4.63 -8.10
CA SER A 46 11.06 3.94 -7.81
C SER A 46 11.11 2.59 -8.52
N SER A 47 12.22 1.86 -8.37
CA SER A 47 12.34 0.46 -8.78
C SER A 47 11.71 -0.54 -7.81
N ASP A 48 11.11 -0.07 -6.71
CA ASP A 48 10.47 -0.94 -5.72
C ASP A 48 9.13 -1.46 -6.25
N SER A 49 8.65 -2.54 -5.62
CA SER A 49 7.29 -3.05 -5.82
C SER A 49 6.39 -2.59 -4.68
N PHE A 50 5.15 -2.27 -5.01
CA PHE A 50 4.15 -1.80 -4.07
C PHE A 50 2.89 -2.66 -4.17
N GLY A 51 2.22 -2.83 -3.03
CA GLY A 51 0.95 -3.56 -2.93
C GLY A 51 -0.25 -2.62 -2.87
N GLY A 52 -1.42 -3.08 -3.31
CA GLY A 52 -2.69 -2.37 -3.10
C GLY A 52 -3.54 -2.99 -1.99
N PRO A 53 -4.63 -2.32 -1.56
CA PRO A 53 -5.13 -1.04 -2.07
C PRO A 53 -4.30 0.14 -1.56
N MET A 54 -4.23 1.20 -2.36
CA MET A 54 -3.60 2.46 -2.00
C MET A 54 -4.62 3.50 -1.55
N HIS A 55 -4.23 4.40 -0.66
CA HIS A 55 -5.11 5.44 -0.12
C HIS A 55 -4.41 6.80 -0.17
N VAL A 56 -5.12 7.84 -0.58
CA VAL A 56 -4.64 9.23 -0.47
C VAL A 56 -5.35 9.92 0.68
N TYR A 57 -4.57 10.61 1.51
CA TYR A 57 -5.07 11.43 2.60
C TYR A 57 -4.08 12.56 2.90
N LYS A 58 -4.57 13.80 3.03
CA LYS A 58 -3.75 15.02 3.24
C LYS A 58 -2.52 15.08 2.31
N GLU A 59 -2.76 14.97 1.00
CA GLU A 59 -1.72 15.04 -0.06
C GLU A 59 -0.61 13.98 0.02
N LYS A 60 -0.83 12.92 0.81
CA LYS A 60 0.08 11.78 0.93
C LYS A 60 -0.60 10.51 0.47
N LEU A 61 0.16 9.73 -0.29
CA LEU A 61 -0.17 8.37 -0.68
C LEU A 61 0.29 7.41 0.42
N TYR A 62 -0.60 6.58 0.91
CA TYR A 62 -0.34 5.50 1.86
C TYR A 62 -0.48 4.18 1.14
N ILE A 63 0.61 3.42 1.12
CA ILE A 63 0.69 2.23 0.27
C ILE A 63 1.64 1.19 0.88
N PRO A 64 1.29 -0.10 0.87
CA PRO A 64 2.22 -1.18 1.17
C PRO A 64 3.41 -1.17 0.22
N LYS A 65 4.63 -1.13 0.75
CA LYS A 65 5.86 -1.36 -0.01
C LYS A 65 6.36 -2.78 0.25
N PHE A 66 6.59 -3.54 -0.81
CA PHE A 66 7.18 -4.87 -0.71
C PHE A 66 8.65 -4.78 -0.31
N LYS A 67 9.07 -5.65 0.62
CA LYS A 67 10.43 -5.66 1.16
C LYS A 67 10.90 -7.10 1.36
N LYS A 68 12.09 -7.40 0.85
CA LYS A 68 12.81 -8.64 1.16
C LYS A 68 13.74 -8.38 2.35
N SER A 69 13.55 -9.15 3.41
CA SER A 69 14.36 -9.13 4.62
C SER A 69 15.24 -10.38 4.66
N LEU A 70 16.53 -10.22 4.99
CA LEU A 70 17.45 -11.34 5.16
C LEU A 70 17.03 -12.30 6.27
N PHE A 71 16.39 -11.78 7.33
CA PHE A 71 16.02 -12.55 8.51
C PHE A 71 14.53 -12.98 8.54
N HIS A 72 13.67 -12.26 7.81
CA HIS A 72 12.21 -12.45 7.88
C HIS A 72 11.61 -12.89 6.54
N GLY A 73 12.41 -12.99 5.47
CA GLY A 73 11.91 -13.33 4.13
C GLY A 73 11.17 -12.17 3.46
N SER A 74 10.23 -12.52 2.58
CA SER A 74 9.43 -11.56 1.82
C SER A 74 8.26 -11.05 2.66
N GLY A 75 8.03 -9.75 2.66
CA GLY A 75 6.91 -9.13 3.37
C GLY A 75 6.71 -7.69 2.95
N PHE A 76 6.09 -6.90 3.83
CA PHE A 76 5.66 -5.54 3.56
C PHE A 76 6.01 -4.59 4.70
N VAL A 77 6.16 -3.32 4.34
CA VAL A 77 6.08 -2.18 5.27
C VAL A 77 5.05 -1.21 4.73
N LEU A 78 4.29 -0.55 5.60
CA LEU A 78 3.45 0.55 5.16
C LEU A 78 4.30 1.80 5.01
N VAL A 79 4.19 2.49 3.87
CA VAL A 79 4.89 3.76 3.64
C VAL A 79 3.91 4.89 3.35
N SER A 80 4.32 6.12 3.68
CA SER A 80 3.72 7.34 3.15
C SER A 80 4.62 7.94 2.09
N ILE A 81 4.05 8.42 0.99
CA ILE A 81 4.73 9.18 -0.06
C ILE A 81 4.04 10.52 -0.19
N ASP A 82 4.77 11.60 0.00
CA ASP A 82 4.29 12.95 -0.28
C ASP A 82 4.15 13.14 -1.80
N ILE A 83 2.94 13.45 -2.27
CA ILE A 83 2.64 13.44 -3.71
C ILE A 83 3.41 14.55 -4.46
N VAL A 84 3.70 15.67 -3.80
CA VAL A 84 4.38 16.82 -4.41
C VAL A 84 5.90 16.64 -4.37
N SER A 85 6.45 16.48 -3.17
CA SER A 85 7.90 16.37 -2.95
C SER A 85 8.47 15.00 -3.29
N LYS A 86 7.62 14.00 -3.48
CA LYS A 86 7.98 12.59 -3.73
C LYS A 86 8.79 11.96 -2.59
N ASN A 87 8.78 12.57 -1.39
CA ASN A 87 9.48 12.04 -0.22
C ASN A 87 8.72 10.83 0.37
N GLN A 88 9.44 9.73 0.60
CA GLN A 88 8.89 8.52 1.22
C GLN A 88 9.32 8.36 2.67
N LYS A 89 8.42 7.86 3.53
CA LYS A 89 8.69 7.48 4.92
C LYS A 89 8.08 6.12 5.25
N GLU A 90 8.82 5.24 5.91
CA GLU A 90 8.30 3.99 6.49
C GLU A 90 7.50 4.32 7.77
N LEU A 91 6.29 3.79 7.88
CA LEU A 91 5.37 4.02 9.00
C LEU A 91 5.30 2.83 9.96
N THR A 92 5.61 1.62 9.45
CA THR A 92 5.56 0.38 10.23
C THR A 92 6.88 -0.37 10.11
N SER A 93 7.12 -1.26 11.07
CA SER A 93 8.10 -2.34 10.89
C SER A 93 7.64 -3.31 9.79
N TRP A 94 8.52 -4.24 9.44
CA TRP A 94 8.20 -5.37 8.55
C TRP A 94 7.00 -6.17 9.09
N LYS A 95 6.15 -6.63 8.17
CA LYS A 95 4.97 -7.47 8.38
C LYS A 95 4.85 -8.49 7.26
N ASP A 96 4.26 -9.66 7.53
CA ASP A 96 3.96 -10.66 6.50
C ASP A 96 3.01 -10.12 5.43
N MET A 97 2.04 -9.29 5.85
CA MET A 97 1.08 -8.63 4.97
C MET A 97 0.71 -7.24 5.51
N VAL A 98 0.34 -6.34 4.61
CA VAL A 98 -0.30 -5.05 4.93
C VAL A 98 -1.39 -4.79 3.90
N LEU A 99 -2.65 -4.75 4.36
CA LEU A 99 -3.81 -4.40 3.53
C LEU A 99 -4.53 -3.22 4.17
N VAL A 100 -4.37 -2.03 3.57
CA VAL A 100 -4.96 -0.80 4.14
C VAL A 100 -6.48 -0.87 4.06
N LYS A 101 -7.14 -0.77 5.21
CA LYS A 101 -8.60 -0.83 5.33
C LYS A 101 -9.22 0.57 5.23
N ASN A 102 -8.70 1.52 6.00
CA ASN A 102 -9.13 2.91 5.98
C ASN A 102 -8.10 3.83 6.65
N ILE A 103 -8.34 5.14 6.50
CA ILE A 103 -7.68 6.20 7.25
C ILE A 103 -8.76 7.06 7.88
N LYS A 104 -8.69 7.26 9.20
CA LYS A 104 -9.64 8.09 9.95
C LYS A 104 -8.92 8.78 11.10
N ASP A 105 -9.15 10.09 11.26
CA ASP A 105 -8.61 10.89 12.36
C ASP A 105 -7.08 10.74 12.54
N ASP A 106 -6.34 10.77 11.43
CA ASP A 106 -4.87 10.58 11.37
C ASP A 106 -4.38 9.20 11.88
N VAL A 107 -5.27 8.20 11.86
CA VAL A 107 -4.97 6.80 12.15
C VAL A 107 -5.25 5.93 10.93
N ILE A 108 -4.27 5.11 10.55
CA ILE A 108 -4.45 4.09 9.52
C ILE A 108 -4.82 2.78 10.19
N THR A 109 -5.89 2.14 9.73
CA THR A 109 -6.23 0.76 10.08
C THR A 109 -5.89 -0.15 8.90
N TYR A 110 -5.23 -1.27 9.17
CA TYR A 110 -4.82 -2.23 8.15
C TYR A 110 -4.87 -3.66 8.68
N PHE A 111 -5.05 -4.62 7.78
CA PHE A 111 -4.97 -6.05 8.09
C PHE A 111 -3.56 -6.60 7.89
N THR A 112 -3.20 -7.62 8.67
CA THR A 112 -1.91 -8.33 8.57
C THR A 112 -2.03 -9.79 8.13
N ASP A 113 -3.22 -10.22 7.74
CA ASP A 113 -3.56 -11.56 7.21
C ASP A 113 -4.62 -11.47 6.10
N ILE A 114 -4.64 -12.47 5.23
CA ILE A 114 -5.49 -12.51 4.01
C ILE A 114 -6.97 -12.64 4.39
N GLU A 115 -7.24 -13.29 5.52
CA GLU A 115 -8.58 -13.54 6.03
C GLU A 115 -9.24 -12.27 6.61
N ASN A 116 -8.50 -11.17 6.70
CA ASN A 116 -8.94 -9.89 7.26
C ASN A 116 -9.41 -10.03 8.72
N ILE A 117 -8.71 -10.83 9.52
CA ILE A 117 -9.05 -11.11 10.92
C ILE A 117 -8.24 -10.23 11.87
N ASN A 118 -6.94 -10.07 11.60
CA ASN A 118 -6.01 -9.35 12.47
C ASN A 118 -5.86 -7.91 12.00
N GLU A 119 -6.51 -7.01 12.72
CA GLU A 119 -6.38 -5.57 12.52
C GLU A 119 -5.19 -5.00 13.32
N SER A 120 -4.49 -4.07 12.70
CA SER A 120 -3.44 -3.26 13.31
C SER A 120 -3.63 -1.80 12.94
N THR A 121 -3.02 -0.91 13.72
CA THR A 121 -3.11 0.53 13.50
C THR A 121 -1.76 1.21 13.59
N CYS A 122 -1.63 2.35 12.91
CA CYS A 122 -0.51 3.28 13.10
C CYS A 122 -0.97 4.73 12.94
N ASN A 123 -0.25 5.66 13.60
CA ASN A 123 -0.48 7.10 13.52
C ASN A 123 0.37 7.72 12.41
N ILE A 124 -0.14 8.79 11.77
CA ILE A 124 0.49 9.46 10.62
C ILE A 124 0.69 10.96 10.78
#